data_AF-A0A800EV30-F1
#
_entry.id   AF-A0A800EV30-F1
#
_cell.length_a   1.000
_cell.length_b   1.000
_cell.length_c   1.000
_cell.angle_alpha   90.00
_cell.angle_beta   90.00
_cell.angle_gamma   90.00
#
_symmetry.space_group_name_H-M   'P 1'
#
loop_
_entity.id
_entity.type
_entity.pdbx_description
1 polymer ?
#
loop_
_entity_poly.entity_id
_entity_poly.type
_entity_poly.pdbx_seq_one_letter_code
_entity_poly.pdbx_strand_id
1 'polypeptide(L)'
;MRKVTVLIALLGLAACAPHARVTHFGAYPPNGVNHEILVYSALFPECPFREVALITGYRCLLTWSDEGVLEEMKVKARGLGGDVLVDLKQVIEHEESEATLTATVGRFTRSDCRA
;
A
#
# COMPACT_ATOMS: atom_id res chain seq x y z
N MET A 1 26.10 -26.19 15.91
CA MET A 1 26.45 -25.36 14.73
C MET A 1 25.34 -25.30 13.68
N ARG A 2 24.72 -26.42 13.27
CA ARG A 2 23.61 -26.46 12.27
C ARG A 2 22.39 -25.55 12.59
N LYS A 3 22.06 -25.35 13.86
CA LYS A 3 20.93 -24.49 14.31
C LYS A 3 21.18 -22.99 14.12
N VAL A 4 22.45 -22.55 14.18
CA VAL A 4 22.82 -21.12 14.06
C VAL A 4 22.77 -20.67 12.61
N THR A 5 23.19 -21.54 11.69
CA THR A 5 23.16 -21.27 10.24
C THR A 5 21.72 -21.15 9.71
N VAL A 6 20.79 -21.95 10.23
CA VAL A 6 19.36 -21.87 9.88
C VAL A 6 18.74 -20.56 10.40
N LEU A 7 19.11 -20.13 11.61
CA LEU A 7 18.62 -18.87 12.18
C LEU A 7 19.08 -17.66 11.34
N ILE A 8 20.35 -17.63 10.94
CA ILE A 8 20.92 -16.53 10.12
C ILE A 8 20.24 -16.47 8.74
N ALA A 9 19.95 -17.62 8.11
CA ALA A 9 19.23 -17.66 6.85
C ALA A 9 17.78 -17.16 6.97
N LEU A 10 17.08 -17.52 8.05
CA LEU A 10 15.72 -17.03 8.34
C LEU A 10 15.69 -15.53 8.65
N LEU A 11 16.69 -15.01 9.37
CA LEU A 11 16.83 -13.57 9.64
C LEU A 11 17.19 -12.76 8.38
N GLY A 12 17.99 -13.33 7.48
CA GLY A 12 18.33 -12.70 6.19
C GLY A 12 17.14 -12.54 5.25
N LEU A 13 16.19 -13.47 5.26
CA LEU A 13 14.97 -13.41 4.46
C LEU A 13 13.96 -12.36 4.94
N ALA A 14 14.03 -11.94 6.21
CA ALA A 14 13.14 -10.92 6.76
C ALA A 14 13.61 -9.47 6.50
N ALA A 15 14.84 -9.28 5.99
CA ALA A 15 15.45 -7.96 5.87
C ALA A 15 14.97 -7.13 4.66
N CYS A 16 14.29 -7.76 3.70
CA CYS A 16 13.61 -7.07 2.59
C CYS A 16 12.15 -7.51 2.59
N ALA A 17 11.28 -6.74 3.23
CA ALA A 17 9.83 -6.85 3.08
C ALA A 17 9.33 -5.57 2.37
N PRO A 18 8.25 -5.63 1.57
CA PRO A 18 7.66 -4.44 1.01
C PRO A 18 7.17 -3.58 2.18
N HIS A 19 7.40 -2.28 2.09
CA HIS A 19 6.95 -1.36 3.11
C HIS A 19 6.30 -0.16 2.46
N ALA A 20 5.35 0.46 3.18
CA ALA A 20 4.69 1.66 2.72
C ALA A 20 4.74 2.76 3.79
N ARG A 21 5.00 3.99 3.35
CA ARG A 21 4.89 5.20 4.17
C ARG A 21 3.55 5.86 3.89
N VAL A 22 3.01 6.50 4.92
CA VAL A 22 1.69 7.13 4.89
C VAL A 22 1.81 8.57 5.37
N THR A 23 1.22 9.48 4.61
CA THR A 23 1.01 10.87 4.98
C THR A 23 -0.48 11.09 5.20
N HIS A 24 -0.89 11.36 6.43
CA HIS A 24 -2.30 11.45 6.80
C HIS A 24 -2.89 12.83 6.47
N PHE A 25 -4.10 12.85 5.93
CA PHE A 25 -4.93 14.05 5.75
C PHE A 25 -6.13 14.06 6.70
N GLY A 26 -6.59 12.88 7.13
CA GLY A 26 -7.65 12.72 8.12
C GLY A 26 -7.52 11.43 8.92
N ALA A 27 -8.31 11.32 9.99
CA ALA A 27 -8.39 10.13 10.83
C ALA A 27 -9.79 9.52 10.73
N TYR A 28 -9.86 8.24 10.38
CA TYR A 28 -11.10 7.50 10.24
C TYR A 28 -10.96 6.11 10.88
N PRO A 29 -12.06 5.50 11.33
CA PRO A 29 -12.00 4.14 11.87
C PRO A 29 -11.55 3.16 10.77
N PRO A 30 -10.68 2.19 11.11
CA PRO A 30 -10.23 1.16 10.19
C PRO A 30 -11.40 0.39 9.58
N ASN A 31 -11.25 -0.01 8.32
CA ASN A 31 -12.16 -0.94 7.68
C ASN A 31 -11.82 -2.39 8.10
N GLY A 32 -12.76 -3.31 7.90
CA GLY A 32 -12.60 -4.72 8.27
C GLY A 32 -11.43 -5.38 7.52
N VAL A 33 -10.87 -6.46 8.09
CA VAL A 33 -9.71 -7.18 7.52
C VAL A 33 -9.98 -7.67 6.09
N ASN A 34 -11.23 -8.04 5.79
CA ASN A 34 -11.69 -8.54 4.50
C ASN A 34 -12.32 -7.46 3.61
N HIS A 35 -12.27 -6.19 4.01
CA HIS A 35 -12.82 -5.10 3.20
C HIS A 35 -12.00 -4.95 1.91
N GLU A 36 -12.68 -4.93 0.77
CA GLU A 36 -12.05 -4.78 -0.53
C GLU A 36 -11.59 -3.34 -0.73
N ILE A 37 -10.35 -3.18 -1.20
CA ILE A 37 -9.81 -1.88 -1.60
C ILE A 37 -9.80 -1.84 -3.11
N LEU A 38 -10.65 -0.97 -3.67
CA LEU A 38 -10.68 -0.74 -5.11
C LEU A 38 -9.42 0.02 -5.53
N VAL A 39 -8.87 -0.28 -6.70
CA VAL A 39 -7.64 0.34 -7.20
C VAL A 39 -7.90 0.98 -8.54
N TYR A 40 -7.61 2.26 -8.64
CA TYR A 40 -7.75 3.05 -9.85
C TYR A 40 -6.41 3.71 -10.19
N SER A 41 -5.83 3.31 -11.32
CA SER A 41 -4.56 3.85 -11.81
C SER A 41 -4.76 5.07 -12.72
N ALA A 42 -5.54 4.91 -13.79
CA ALA A 42 -5.73 5.95 -14.81
C ALA A 42 -7.09 6.68 -14.72
N LEU A 43 -8.11 6.01 -14.19
CA LEU A 43 -9.46 6.56 -14.07
C LEU A 43 -9.72 6.99 -12.63
N PHE A 44 -10.74 7.82 -12.40
CA PHE A 44 -11.23 8.11 -11.06
C PHE A 44 -12.53 7.36 -10.81
N PRO A 45 -12.84 7.00 -9.55
CA PRO A 45 -14.13 6.41 -9.21
C PRO A 45 -15.25 7.41 -9.48
N GLU A 46 -16.38 6.90 -9.99
CA GLU A 46 -17.59 7.72 -10.20
C GLU A 46 -18.21 8.17 -8.86
N CYS A 47 -18.04 7.35 -7.83
CA CYS A 47 -18.51 7.64 -6.48
C CYS A 47 -17.69 8.76 -5.83
N PRO A 48 -18.34 9.74 -5.18
CA PRO A 48 -17.64 10.79 -4.46
C PRO A 48 -16.89 10.21 -3.26
N PHE A 49 -15.63 10.58 -3.14
CA PHE A 49 -14.76 10.18 -2.04
C PHE A 49 -14.08 11.39 -1.40
N ARG A 50 -13.56 11.20 -0.19
CA ARG A 50 -12.66 12.13 0.48
C ARG A 50 -11.28 11.51 0.55
N GLU A 51 -10.26 12.33 0.33
CA GLU A 51 -8.88 11.93 0.54
C GLU A 51 -8.61 11.74 2.04
N VAL A 52 -8.04 10.61 2.39
CA VAL A 52 -7.73 10.20 3.77
C VAL A 52 -6.24 10.30 4.03
N ALA A 53 -5.43 9.90 3.06
CA ALA A 53 -3.99 9.88 3.14
C ALA A 53 -3.36 9.80 1.75
N LEU A 54 -2.09 10.14 1.65
CA LEU A 54 -1.21 9.73 0.58
C LEU A 54 -0.40 8.51 1.06
N ILE A 55 -0.29 7.48 0.23
CA ILE A 55 0.50 6.28 0.52
C ILE A 55 1.56 6.06 -0.56
N THR A 56 2.78 5.80 -0.11
CA THR A 56 3.93 5.47 -0.97
C THR A 56 4.48 4.12 -0.56
N GLY A 57 4.37 3.14 -1.45
CA GLY A 57 4.96 1.81 -1.33
C GLY A 57 6.36 1.77 -1.96
N TYR A 58 7.28 1.08 -1.28
CA TYR A 58 8.67 0.96 -1.68
C TYR A 58 8.97 -0.48 -2.05
N ARG A 59 9.53 -0.68 -3.24
CA ARG A 59 10.00 -2.00 -3.68
C ARG A 59 11.42 -2.25 -3.20
N CYS A 60 11.65 -3.44 -2.68
CA CYS A 60 13.01 -3.92 -2.46
C CYS A 60 13.56 -4.47 -3.79
N LEU A 61 14.61 -3.84 -4.31
CA LEU A 61 15.24 -4.03 -5.64
C LEU A 61 15.42 -5.47 -6.14
N LEU A 62 15.51 -6.46 -5.24
CA LEU A 62 15.89 -7.83 -5.57
C LEU A 62 14.78 -8.87 -5.36
N THR A 63 13.66 -8.53 -4.72
CA THR A 63 12.77 -9.56 -4.14
C THR A 63 11.27 -9.34 -4.31
N TRP A 64 10.79 -8.13 -4.60
CA TRP A 64 9.35 -7.84 -4.57
C TRP A 64 8.83 -7.26 -5.87
N SER A 65 7.71 -7.82 -6.33
CA SER A 65 6.97 -7.32 -7.48
C SER A 65 6.06 -6.16 -7.09
N ASP A 66 5.62 -5.38 -8.08
CA ASP A 66 4.69 -4.27 -7.88
C ASP A 66 3.37 -4.74 -7.23
N GLU A 67 2.95 -5.99 -7.49
CA GLU A 67 1.77 -6.59 -6.84
C GLU A 67 1.96 -6.78 -5.34
N GLY A 68 3.13 -7.23 -4.88
CA GLY A 68 3.41 -7.40 -3.46
C GLY A 68 3.41 -6.07 -2.70
N VAL A 69 3.93 -5.02 -3.33
CA VAL A 69 3.88 -3.65 -2.80
C VAL A 69 2.44 -3.14 -2.78
N LEU A 70 1.67 -3.38 -3.83
CA LEU A 70 0.26 -2.99 -3.91
C LEU A 70 -0.59 -3.67 -2.83
N GLU A 71 -0.39 -4.95 -2.55
CA GLU A 71 -1.11 -5.65 -1.49
C GLU A 71 -0.80 -5.08 -0.10
N GLU A 72 0.46 -4.74 0.19
CA GLU A 72 0.83 -4.04 1.42
C GLU A 72 0.18 -2.65 1.51
N MET A 73 0.13 -1.91 0.40
CA MET A 73 -0.58 -0.63 0.32
C MET A 73 -2.08 -0.79 0.60
N LYS A 74 -2.73 -1.83 0.08
CA LYS A 74 -4.15 -2.13 0.36
C LYS A 74 -4.39 -2.46 1.83
N VAL A 75 -3.52 -3.26 2.46
CA VAL A 75 -3.61 -3.57 3.90
C VAL A 75 -3.55 -2.29 4.73
N LYS A 76 -2.60 -1.40 4.43
CA LYS A 76 -2.51 -0.10 5.10
C LYS A 76 -3.73 0.78 4.81
N ALA A 77 -4.21 0.84 3.56
CA ALA A 77 -5.41 1.60 3.21
C ALA A 77 -6.64 1.16 4.02
N ARG A 78 -6.85 -0.15 4.24
CA ARG A 78 -7.90 -0.65 5.15
C ARG A 78 -7.70 -0.15 6.57
N GLY A 79 -6.46 -0.22 7.08
CA GLY A 79 -6.10 0.28 8.41
C GLY A 79 -6.38 1.79 8.58
N LEU A 80 -6.34 2.54 7.49
CA LEU A 80 -6.66 3.98 7.44
C LEU A 80 -8.15 4.26 7.30
N GLY A 81 -8.99 3.22 7.15
CA GLY A 81 -10.41 3.38 6.88
C GLY A 81 -10.70 3.87 5.46
N GLY A 82 -9.80 3.59 4.52
CA GLY A 82 -9.98 3.85 3.09
C GLY A 82 -10.73 2.71 2.40
N ASP A 83 -11.48 3.09 1.36
CA ASP A 83 -12.24 2.17 0.50
C ASP A 83 -11.58 2.03 -0.90
N VAL A 84 -10.70 2.98 -1.26
CA VAL A 84 -10.12 3.07 -2.60
C VAL A 84 -8.69 3.62 -2.61
N LEU A 85 -7.87 3.15 -3.54
CA LEU A 85 -6.61 3.76 -3.97
C LEU A 85 -6.83 4.42 -5.34
N VAL A 86 -6.52 5.71 -5.47
CA VAL A 86 -6.64 6.46 -6.72
C VAL A 86 -5.29 7.06 -7.13
N ASP A 87 -5.15 7.37 -8.42
CA ASP A 87 -3.92 7.91 -9.02
C ASP A 87 -2.70 7.01 -8.72
N LEU A 88 -2.89 5.69 -8.80
CA LEU A 88 -1.79 4.74 -8.62
C LEU A 88 -0.77 4.91 -9.75
N LYS A 89 0.42 5.39 -9.39
CA LYS A 89 1.51 5.65 -10.32
C LYS A 89 2.85 5.11 -9.82
N GLN A 90 3.66 4.67 -10.76
CA GLN A 90 5.05 4.31 -10.51
C GLN A 90 5.93 5.56 -10.61
N VAL A 91 6.74 5.80 -9.60
CA VAL A 91 7.73 6.87 -9.56
C VAL A 91 9.10 6.21 -9.55
N ILE A 92 9.94 6.58 -10.53
CA ILE A 92 11.32 6.12 -10.63
C ILE A 92 12.17 7.26 -10.07
N GLU A 93 12.73 7.08 -8.88
CA GLU A 93 13.69 8.03 -8.33
C GLU A 93 15.06 7.81 -8.98
N HIS A 94 15.69 8.89 -9.43
CA HIS A 94 16.89 8.83 -10.26
C HIS A 94 18.19 8.56 -9.46
N GLU A 95 18.17 8.60 -8.12
CA GLU A 95 19.37 8.49 -7.28
C GLU A 95 19.44 7.24 -6.40
N GLU A 96 18.31 6.60 -6.09
CA GLU A 96 18.23 5.29 -5.45
C GLU A 96 17.45 4.39 -6.39
N SER A 97 17.95 3.19 -6.73
CA SER A 97 17.30 2.30 -7.72
C SER A 97 15.96 1.71 -7.25
N GLU A 98 15.33 2.28 -6.22
CA GLU A 98 14.02 1.94 -5.73
C GLU A 98 12.95 2.61 -6.60
N ALA A 99 12.15 1.82 -7.33
CA ALA A 99 10.90 2.37 -7.85
C ALA A 99 9.86 2.29 -6.74
N THR A 100 9.06 3.35 -6.65
CA THR A 100 8.00 3.45 -5.66
C THR A 100 6.66 3.45 -6.36
N LEU A 101 5.65 2.91 -5.68
CA LEU A 101 4.25 3.08 -6.07
C LEU A 101 3.66 4.15 -5.17
N THR A 102 3.02 5.16 -5.75
CA THR A 102 2.31 6.19 -4.98
C THR A 102 0.85 6.18 -5.36
N ALA A 103 -0.03 6.33 -4.36
CA ALA A 103 -1.47 6.47 -4.56
C ALA A 103 -2.08 7.33 -3.45
N THR A 104 -3.24 7.92 -3.73
CA THR A 104 -4.08 8.57 -2.72
C THR A 104 -5.10 7.58 -2.19
N VAL A 105 -5.21 7.49 -0.87
CA VAL A 105 -6.24 6.70 -0.17
C VAL A 105 -7.51 7.53 -0.08
N GLY A 106 -8.61 7.02 -0.64
CA GLY A 106 -9.92 7.63 -0.58
C GLY A 106 -10.90 6.85 0.29
N ARG A 107 -11.86 7.55 0.90
CA ARG A 107 -13.04 6.96 1.55
C ARG A 107 -14.30 7.48 0.89
N PHE A 108 -15.17 6.60 0.41
CA PHE A 108 -16.43 6.99 -0.20
C PHE A 108 -17.34 7.68 0.82
N THR A 109 -17.93 8.80 0.42
CA THR A 109 -18.85 9.54 1.29
C THR A 109 -20.25 8.92 1.29
N ARG A 110 -20.60 8.23 0.20
CA ARG A 110 -21.84 7.49 0.04
C ARG A 110 -21.68 6.03 0.49
N SER A 111 -22.67 5.51 1.20
CA SER A 111 -22.64 4.15 1.75
C SER A 111 -22.88 3.06 0.71
N ASP A 112 -23.63 3.35 -0.36
CA ASP A 112 -23.88 2.40 -1.46
C ASP A 112 -22.66 2.16 -2.35
N CYS A 113 -21.62 2.97 -2.19
CA CYS A 113 -20.34 2.83 -2.88
C CYS A 113 -19.30 2.03 -2.09
N ARG A 114 -19.59 1.65 -0.84
CA ARG A 114 -18.65 0.91 0.00
C ARG A 114 -18.90 -0.59 -0.18
N ALA A 115 -17.85 -1.33 -0.51
CA ALA A 115 -17.87 -2.79 -0.65
C ALA A 115 -17.97 -3.50 0.71
#